data_AF-A0A2Z6ACY0-F1
#
_entry.id   AF-A0A2Z6ACY0-F1
#
_cell.length_a   1.000
_cell.length_b   1.000
_cell.length_c   1.000
_cell.angle_alpha   90.00
_cell.angle_beta   90.00
_cell.angle_gamma   90.00
#
_symmetry.space_group_name_H-M   'P 1'
#
loop_
_entity.id
_entity.type
_entity.pdbx_description
1 polymer ?
#
loop_
_entity_poly.entity_id
_entity_poly.type
_entity_poly.pdbx_seq_one_letter_code
_entity_poly.pdbx_strand_id
1 'polypeptide(L)'
;MVEASDLAAAAERMRTHVALAQPRRLLLLGDRTIRALLPTGNGAAVGGLHDFNHDGGIVPAIATFHPRLLLTQLAAKAECWRILQSLIEEARP
;
A
#
# COMPACT_ATOMS: atom_id res chain seq x y z
N MET A 1 -2.50 -22.38 5.40
CA MET A 1 -1.39 -21.42 5.22
C MET A 1 -1.56 -20.85 3.81
N VAL A 2 -1.36 -19.55 3.59
CA VAL A 2 -1.42 -19.02 2.21
C VAL A 2 -0.04 -19.17 1.61
N GLU A 3 0.07 -19.98 0.57
CA GLU A 3 1.33 -20.28 -0.11
C GLU A 3 1.94 -19.01 -0.71
N ALA A 4 3.27 -19.00 -0.85
CA ALA A 4 3.97 -17.86 -1.45
C ALA A 4 3.54 -17.65 -2.92
N SER A 5 3.26 -18.74 -3.64
CA SER A 5 2.76 -18.72 -5.02
C SER A 5 1.40 -18.02 -5.14
N ASP A 6 0.49 -18.24 -4.20
CA ASP A 6 -0.84 -17.62 -4.20
C ASP A 6 -0.74 -16.12 -4.00
N LEU A 7 0.17 -15.69 -3.11
CA LEU A 7 0.43 -14.27 -2.87
C LEU A 7 1.05 -13.59 -4.09
N ALA A 8 1.98 -14.26 -4.78
CA ALA A 8 2.58 -13.75 -6.01
C ALA A 8 1.54 -13.62 -7.13
N ALA A 9 0.69 -14.63 -7.31
CA ALA A 9 -0.40 -14.58 -8.29
C ALA A 9 -1.42 -13.48 -7.99
N ALA A 10 -1.74 -13.26 -6.72
CA ALA A 10 -2.62 -12.16 -6.30
C ALA A 10 -1.98 -10.79 -6.53
N ALA A 11 -0.68 -10.63 -6.24
CA ALA A 11 0.06 -9.40 -6.49
C ALA A 11 0.10 -9.05 -7.99
N GLU A 12 0.27 -10.05 -8.85
CA GLU A 12 0.25 -9.87 -10.30
C GLU A 12 -1.11 -9.38 -10.80
N ARG A 13 -2.20 -10.03 -10.37
CA ARG A 13 -3.56 -9.57 -10.71
C ARG A 13 -3.82 -8.16 -10.20
N MET A 14 -3.31 -7.80 -9.03
CA MET A 14 -3.47 -6.46 -8.49
C MET A 14 -2.78 -5.40 -9.36
N ARG A 15 -1.58 -5.67 -9.88
CA ARG A 15 -0.92 -4.77 -10.85
C ARG A 15 -1.79 -4.53 -12.09
N THR A 16 -2.40 -5.58 -12.63
CA THR A 16 -3.37 -5.44 -13.74
C THR A 16 -4.57 -4.59 -13.35
N HIS A 17 -5.15 -4.81 -12.17
CA HIS A 17 -6.28 -4.00 -11.69
C HIS A 17 -5.94 -2.52 -11.53
N VAL A 18 -4.76 -2.21 -11.00
CA VAL A 18 -4.27 -0.83 -10.90
C VAL A 18 -4.08 -0.21 -12.28
N ALA A 19 -3.50 -0.96 -13.23
CA ALA A 19 -3.33 -0.50 -14.61
C ALA A 19 -4.66 -0.18 -15.30
N LEU A 20 -5.72 -0.94 -15.03
CA LEU A 20 -7.05 -0.69 -15.61
C LEU A 20 -7.78 0.46 -14.92
N ALA A 21 -7.65 0.56 -13.59
CA ALA A 21 -8.36 1.58 -12.80
C ALA A 21 -7.74 2.98 -12.90
N GLN A 22 -6.45 3.09 -13.27
CA GLN A 22 -5.70 4.34 -13.38
C GLN A 22 -5.93 5.27 -12.15
N PRO A 23 -5.71 4.77 -10.92
CA PRO A 23 -5.95 5.57 -9.74
C PRO A 23 -4.91 6.69 -9.65
N ARG A 24 -5.30 7.82 -9.04
CA ARG A 24 -4.36 8.90 -8.75
C ARG A 24 -3.30 8.50 -7.72
N ARG A 25 -3.68 7.64 -6.76
CA ARG A 25 -2.83 7.13 -5.68
C ARG A 25 -3.35 5.79 -5.14
N LEU A 26 -2.47 5.05 -4.47
CA LEU A 26 -2.79 3.80 -3.78
C LEU A 26 -2.64 3.93 -2.26
N LEU A 27 -3.51 3.23 -1.52
CA LEU A 27 -3.39 3.01 -0.08
C LEU A 27 -3.19 1.51 0.16
N LEU A 28 -2.02 1.14 0.67
CA LEU A 28 -1.66 -0.24 0.99
C LEU A 28 -1.83 -0.52 2.47
N LEU A 29 -2.55 -1.59 2.81
CA LEU A 29 -2.92 -1.91 4.18
C LEU A 29 -2.28 -3.22 4.64
N GLY A 30 -1.32 -3.11 5.57
CA GLY A 30 -0.70 -4.25 6.26
C GLY A 30 0.56 -4.81 5.61
N ASP A 31 1.45 -5.35 6.44
CA ASP A 31 2.80 -5.79 6.05
C ASP A 31 2.82 -6.82 4.91
N ARG A 32 1.92 -7.82 4.94
CA ARG A 32 1.85 -8.82 3.85
C ARG A 32 1.50 -8.20 2.50
N THR A 33 0.57 -7.24 2.47
CA THR A 33 0.18 -6.50 1.26
C THR A 33 1.34 -5.63 0.77
N ILE A 34 1.97 -4.89 1.69
CA ILE A 34 3.09 -3.99 1.41
C ILE A 34 4.25 -4.77 0.79
N ARG A 35 4.66 -5.90 1.40
CA ARG A 35 5.76 -6.73 0.88
C ARG A 35 5.45 -7.37 -0.46
N ALA A 36 4.20 -7.76 -0.70
CA ALA A 36 3.80 -8.39 -1.96
C ALA A 36 3.76 -7.40 -3.13
N LEU A 37 3.38 -6.15 -2.85
CA LEU A 37 3.15 -5.13 -3.87
C LEU A 37 4.33 -4.16 -4.05
N LEU A 38 5.22 -4.03 -3.07
CA LEU A 38 6.44 -3.22 -3.13
C LEU A 38 7.72 -4.07 -2.89
N PRO A 39 8.01 -5.07 -3.75
CA PRO A 39 9.20 -5.90 -3.60
C PRO A 39 10.46 -5.14 -4.07
N THR A 40 11.36 -4.81 -3.12
CA THR A 40 12.75 -4.29 -3.26
C THR A 40 12.91 -2.78 -3.59
N GLY A 41 13.76 -1.98 -2.93
CA GLY A 41 14.74 -2.18 -1.86
C GLY A 41 14.82 -0.99 -0.89
N ASN A 42 15.42 -1.22 0.29
CA ASN A 42 15.61 -0.28 1.42
C ASN A 42 14.38 0.22 2.20
N GLY A 43 13.30 -0.58 2.25
CA GLY A 43 12.29 -0.45 3.29
C GLY A 43 11.03 0.25 2.82
N ALA A 44 10.13 -0.53 2.23
CA ALA A 44 8.72 -0.20 2.24
C ALA A 44 8.25 -0.20 3.71
N ALA A 45 8.43 0.95 4.36
CA ALA A 45 8.05 1.19 5.74
C ALA A 45 6.59 1.64 5.78
N VAL A 46 5.99 1.52 6.96
CA VAL A 46 4.73 2.21 7.25
C VAL A 46 4.99 3.72 7.16
N GLY A 47 4.15 4.42 6.39
CA GLY A 47 4.33 5.82 6.06
C GLY A 47 5.24 6.07 4.83
N GLY A 48 5.25 7.32 4.37
CA GLY A 48 6.00 7.74 3.19
C GLY A 48 5.31 7.39 1.86
N LEU A 49 5.67 8.15 0.82
CA LEU A 49 5.25 7.92 -0.55
C LEU A 49 6.20 6.93 -1.23
N HIS A 50 5.64 5.92 -1.89
CA HIS A 50 6.35 4.85 -2.58
C HIS A 50 5.92 4.81 -4.03
N ASP A 51 6.84 4.48 -4.92
CA ASP A 51 6.51 4.25 -6.33
C ASP A 51 5.96 2.81 -6.50
N PHE A 52 4.71 2.70 -6.96
CA PHE A 52 4.13 1.42 -7.36
C PHE A 52 4.14 1.30 -8.88
N ASN A 53 4.96 0.37 -9.37
CA ASN A 53 5.14 0.11 -10.79
C ASN A 53 4.11 -0.91 -11.30
N HIS A 54 3.44 -0.60 -12.41
CA HIS A 54 2.54 -1.50 -13.12
C HIS A 54 2.64 -1.27 -14.63
N ASP A 55 2.01 -2.14 -15.44
CA ASP A 55 2.11 -2.09 -16.92
C ASP A 55 1.63 -0.77 -17.55
N GLY A 56 0.84 0.01 -16.81
CA GLY A 56 0.30 1.29 -17.23
C GLY A 56 1.10 2.50 -16.72
N GLY A 57 2.22 2.30 -16.03
CA GLY A 57 3.07 3.35 -15.49
C GLY A 57 3.40 3.21 -14.00
N ILE A 58 3.66 4.35 -13.37
CA ILE A 58 3.98 4.44 -11.94
C ILE A 58 2.86 5.21 -11.26
N VAL A 59 2.33 4.66 -10.17
CA VAL A 59 1.38 5.37 -9.31
C VAL A 59 1.94 5.52 -7.90
N PRO A 60 1.85 6.73 -7.31
CA PRO A 60 2.22 6.93 -5.92
C PRO A 60 1.37 6.07 -4.97
N ALA A 61 2.02 5.37 -4.05
CA ALA A 61 1.41 4.52 -3.04
C ALA A 61 1.84 4.95 -1.63
N ILE A 62 0.90 4.95 -0.70
CA ILE A 62 1.17 5.13 0.73
C ILE A 62 0.82 3.83 1.47
N ALA A 63 1.68 3.42 2.39
CA ALA A 63 1.53 2.20 3.16
C ALA A 63 1.17 2.50 4.63
N THR A 64 0.21 1.76 5.19
CA THR A 64 -0.16 1.85 6.62
C THR A 64 -0.58 0.50 7.19
N PHE A 65 -1.00 0.49 8.45
CA PHE A 65 -1.36 -0.71 9.19
C PHE A 65 -2.58 -1.43 8.61
N HIS A 66 -2.64 -2.75 8.83
CA HIS A 66 -3.83 -3.53 8.56
C HIS A 66 -4.98 -3.10 9.50
N PRO A 67 -6.24 -2.94 9.04
CA PRO A 67 -7.35 -2.47 9.86
C PRO A 67 -7.56 -3.25 11.17
N ARG A 68 -7.31 -4.56 11.14
CA ARG A 68 -7.36 -5.42 12.34
C ARG A 68 -6.46 -4.93 13.48
N LEU A 69 -5.27 -4.41 13.19
CA LEU A 69 -4.36 -3.86 14.21
C LEU A 69 -4.95 -2.59 14.84
N LEU A 70 -5.61 -1.77 14.03
CA LEU A 70 -6.23 -0.52 14.48
C LEU A 70 -7.36 -0.78 15.49
N LEU A 71 -8.01 -1.95 15.43
CA LEU A 71 -9.07 -2.30 16.38
C LEU A 71 -8.54 -2.54 17.79
N THR A 72 -7.29 -3.01 17.92
CA THR A 72 -6.72 -3.45 19.21
C THR A 72 -5.64 -2.51 19.74
N GLN A 73 -5.06 -1.65 18.92
CA GLN A 73 -3.93 -0.79 19.30
C GLN A 73 -4.22 0.69 19.01
N LEU A 74 -4.56 1.45 20.06
CA LEU A 74 -4.89 2.87 19.96
C LEU A 74 -3.74 3.72 19.38
N ALA A 75 -2.50 3.46 19.78
CA ALA A 75 -1.33 4.17 19.25
C ALA A 75 -1.19 4.02 17.72
N ALA A 76 -1.54 2.85 17.17
CA ALA A 76 -1.52 2.61 15.73
C ALA A 76 -2.62 3.41 15.00
N LYS A 77 -3.73 3.76 15.66
CA LYS A 77 -4.77 4.64 15.08
C LYS A 77 -4.25 6.05 14.86
N ALA A 78 -3.55 6.62 15.84
CA ALA A 78 -3.00 7.97 15.73
C ALA A 78 -2.00 8.08 14.57
N GLU A 79 -1.11 7.11 14.45
CA GLU A 79 -0.14 7.05 13.36
C GLU A 79 -0.82 6.78 12.00
N CYS A 80 -1.79 5.87 11.93
CA CYS A 80 -2.59 5.66 10.73
C CYS A 80 -3.29 6.95 10.27
N TRP A 81 -3.86 7.70 11.22
CA TRP A 81 -4.54 8.96 10.95
C TRP A 81 -3.59 10.01 10.37
N ARG A 82 -2.37 10.12 10.89
CA ARG A 82 -1.33 11.00 10.35
C ARG A 82 -0.98 10.63 8.90
N ILE A 83 -0.85 9.34 8.60
CA ILE A 83 -0.55 8.85 7.26
C ILE A 83 -1.71 9.12 6.28
N LEU A 84 -2.96 8.91 6.71
CA LEU A 84 -4.14 9.20 5.90
C LEU A 84 -4.28 10.71 5.59
N GLN A 85 -3.89 11.57 6.54
CA GLN A 85 -3.86 13.02 6.28
C GLN A 85 -2.81 13.38 5.23
N SER A 86 -1.60 12.82 5.27
CA SER A 86 -0.58 13.08 4.22
C SER A 86 -1.05 12.60 2.84
N LEU A 87 -1.75 11.45 2.77
CA LEU A 87 -2.41 10.99 1.54
C LEU A 87 -3.40 12.02 0.96
N ILE A 88 -4.07 12.80 1.80
CA ILE A 88 -5.04 13.84 1.37
C ILE A 88 -4.33 15.16 1.07
N GLU A 89 -3.32 15.54 1.84
CA GLU A 89 -2.60 16.80 1.67
C GLU A 89 -1.75 16.80 0.39
N GLU A 90 -1.06 15.69 0.12
CA GLU A 90 -0.36 15.44 -1.15
C GLU A 90 -1.33 15.35 -2.35
N ALA A 91 -2.66 15.36 -2.12
CA ALA A 91 -3.70 15.44 -3.17
C ALA A 91 -3.89 16.83 -3.76
N ARG A 92 -3.48 17.87 -3.04
CA ARG A 92 -3.77 19.25 -3.44
C ARG A 92 -2.94 19.59 -4.69
N PRO A 93 -3.59 20.00 -5.79
CA PRO A 93 -2.90 20.38 -7.03
C PRO A 93 -2.08 21.67 -6.86
#